data_AF-A0A9D7RS14-F1
#
_entry.id   AF-A0A9D7RS14-F1
#
_cell.length_a   1.000
_cell.length_b   1.000
_cell.length_c   1.000
_cell.angle_alpha   90.00
_cell.angle_beta   90.00
_cell.angle_gamma   90.00
#
_symmetry.space_group_name_H-M   'P 1'
#
loop_
_entity.id
_entity.type
_entity.pdbx_description
1 polymer ?
#
loop_
_entity_poly.entity_id
_entity_poly.type
_entity_poly.pdbx_seq_one_letter_code
_entity_poly.pdbx_strand_id
1 'polypeptide(L)'
;MRTLTIAVITAFLSCTSAPSQNMNGEDLHGTEVEQGGSSNYKEGTDYHILQRVRVMDQNGFGRPAEAASFLLPKGWKLSGGIQWLVGHPCMNESVASQWSATSPDGTMELRGFPVRSWQWHDDQQVVQDMMRNQQGVMKSCDIMPPYDAEAFVREQVLPELGGASIVSAEPAVALVRTMEEQAQRNNAAVLQAGITNAAFRPSATKVHLRWPDGMEGTLLCSVDQTIFMMPNYLHGGMSGSYQCQSNFRLLVRYPAGKQEEAERIMGTAIASTRFNPAWQQAVAQVFSNVAAVERTEAAKRAGLWRDAQNYTSDLQRRTWEEGQASRDRINTEWGQVIRGVDEWKDPSGSSIELSAGYNDAWSRPDGTYILSNDPNFDPRVVLQEDWQRMEKK
;
A
#
# COMPACT_ATOMS: atom_id res chain seq x y z
N MET A 1 6.97 -17.99 -12.51
CA MET A 1 5.92 -17.00 -12.16
C MET A 1 6.54 -15.62 -12.23
N ARG A 2 6.26 -14.85 -13.29
CA ARG A 2 6.67 -13.45 -13.39
C ARG A 2 5.70 -12.63 -12.54
N THR A 3 6.12 -12.17 -11.37
CA THR A 3 5.41 -11.14 -10.61
C THR A 3 5.36 -9.89 -11.47
N LEU A 4 4.16 -9.58 -12.01
CA LEU A 4 3.87 -8.28 -12.59
C LEU A 4 3.92 -7.26 -11.44
N THR A 5 5.06 -6.59 -11.28
CA THR A 5 5.12 -5.37 -10.49
C THR A 5 4.39 -4.30 -11.29
N ILE A 6 3.08 -4.15 -11.05
CA ILE A 6 2.27 -3.08 -11.63
C ILE A 6 2.89 -1.76 -11.13
N ALA A 7 3.54 -1.05 -12.05
CA ALA A 7 3.95 0.32 -11.79
C ALA A 7 2.69 1.13 -11.48
N VAL A 8 2.58 1.61 -10.25
CA VAL A 8 1.59 2.60 -9.85
C VAL A 8 1.88 3.84 -10.68
N ILE A 9 1.15 4.00 -11.80
CA ILE A 9 1.15 5.23 -12.57
C ILE A 9 0.49 6.26 -11.66
N THR A 10 1.31 7.05 -10.98
CA THR A 10 0.87 8.21 -10.22
C THR A 10 0.33 9.21 -11.23
N ALA A 11 -0.96 9.14 -11.53
CA ALA A 11 -1.67 10.17 -12.26
C ALA A 11 -1.82 11.38 -11.33
N PHE A 12 -0.73 12.10 -11.09
CA PHE A 12 -0.83 13.51 -10.74
C PHE A 12 -1.62 14.15 -11.86
N LEU A 13 -2.85 14.57 -11.55
CA LEU A 13 -3.79 15.25 -12.44
C LEU A 13 -3.05 16.25 -13.33
N SER A 14 -2.78 15.83 -14.56
CA SER A 14 -2.36 16.67 -15.65
C SER A 14 -3.59 17.45 -16.14
N CYS A 15 -3.95 18.49 -15.41
CA CYS A 15 -4.59 19.64 -16.05
C CYS A 15 -3.54 20.32 -16.92
N THR A 16 -3.24 19.73 -18.09
CA THR A 16 -2.55 20.46 -19.16
C THR A 16 -3.52 21.53 -19.66
N SER A 17 -3.32 22.78 -19.25
CA SER A 17 -3.89 23.92 -19.94
C SER A 17 -3.43 23.87 -21.40
N ALA A 18 -4.37 23.82 -22.34
CA ALA A 18 -4.07 24.07 -23.74
C ALA A 18 -3.38 25.44 -23.88
N PRO A 19 -2.37 25.58 -24.75
CA PRO A 19 -1.72 26.86 -24.98
C PRO A 19 -2.74 27.84 -25.56
N SER A 20 -2.91 29.00 -24.92
CA SER A 20 -3.65 30.11 -25.49
C SER A 20 -2.98 30.51 -26.81
N GLN A 21 -3.67 30.31 -27.93
CA GLN A 21 -3.25 30.87 -29.19
C GLN A 21 -3.27 32.39 -29.07
N ASN A 22 -2.10 33.01 -29.28
CA ASN A 22 -1.97 34.45 -29.46
C ASN A 22 -2.80 34.86 -30.68
N MET A 23 -3.96 35.48 -30.45
CA MET A 23 -4.58 36.29 -31.48
C MET A 23 -3.88 37.65 -31.46
N ASN A 24 -3.05 37.85 -32.48
CA ASN A 24 -2.38 39.11 -32.76
C ASN A 24 -3.39 40.24 -32.82
N GLY A 25 -3.02 41.37 -32.21
CA GLY A 25 -3.80 42.60 -32.29
C GLY A 25 -3.90 43.08 -33.74
N GLU A 26 -5.14 43.28 -34.18
CA GLU A 26 -5.45 44.19 -35.27
C GLU A 26 -6.17 45.39 -34.69
N ASP A 27 -5.69 46.56 -35.12
CA ASP A 27 -6.10 47.89 -34.73
C ASP A 27 -7.61 48.11 -34.86
N LEU A 28 -8.24 48.53 -33.76
CA LEU A 28 -9.53 49.20 -33.81
C LEU A 28 -9.34 50.63 -33.30
N HIS A 29 -9.28 51.55 -34.26
CA HIS A 29 -9.36 52.99 -34.05
C HIS A 29 -10.48 53.35 -33.08
N GLY A 30 -10.13 54.17 -32.09
CA GLY A 30 -11.02 54.64 -31.06
C GLY A 30 -12.17 55.45 -31.63
N THR A 31 -13.38 54.96 -31.39
CA THR A 31 -14.57 55.80 -31.33
C THR A 31 -14.63 56.35 -29.90
N GLU A 32 -14.50 57.66 -29.73
CA GLU A 32 -14.72 58.34 -28.46
C GLU A 32 -16.12 57.97 -27.93
N VAL A 33 -16.16 57.23 -26.83
CA VAL A 33 -17.39 57.00 -26.08
C VAL A 33 -17.58 58.23 -25.20
N GLU A 34 -18.66 58.97 -25.48
CA GLU A 34 -19.15 60.06 -24.63
C GLU A 34 -19.11 59.66 -23.16
N GLN A 35 -18.45 60.50 -22.34
CA GLN A 35 -18.44 60.36 -20.89
C GLN A 35 -19.86 60.53 -20.33
N GLY A 36 -20.60 59.42 -20.27
CA GLY A 36 -21.81 59.30 -19.48
C GLY A 36 -21.50 59.59 -18.01
N GLY A 37 -22.27 60.49 -17.40
CA GLY A 37 -22.06 61.00 -16.05
C GLY A 37 -21.86 59.90 -15.00
N SER A 38 -21.11 60.24 -13.93
CA SER A 38 -20.70 59.31 -12.88
C SER A 38 -21.91 58.57 -12.27
N SER A 39 -22.18 57.37 -12.76
CA SER A 39 -23.05 56.41 -12.10
C SER A 39 -22.37 55.99 -10.80
N ASN A 40 -23.04 56.20 -9.67
CA ASN A 40 -22.60 55.73 -8.36
C ASN A 40 -22.77 54.21 -8.28
N TYR A 41 -21.83 53.47 -8.89
CA TYR A 41 -21.79 52.01 -8.80
C TYR A 41 -21.48 51.56 -7.36
N LYS A 42 -22.20 50.55 -6.87
CA LYS A 42 -22.06 49.97 -5.53
C LYS A 42 -21.38 48.60 -5.57
N GLU A 43 -20.27 48.46 -4.83
CA GLU A 43 -19.61 47.16 -4.61
C GLU A 43 -20.58 46.20 -3.91
N GLY A 44 -20.68 44.96 -4.40
CA GLY A 44 -21.62 43.95 -3.89
C GLY A 44 -23.00 43.95 -4.55
N THR A 45 -23.33 44.95 -5.36
CA THR A 45 -24.60 45.02 -6.12
C THR A 45 -24.33 45.18 -7.62
N ASP A 46 -23.58 46.21 -8.00
CA ASP A 46 -23.31 46.51 -9.41
C ASP A 46 -22.00 45.87 -9.90
N TYR A 47 -21.03 45.68 -8.99
CA TYR A 47 -19.77 45.01 -9.27
C TYR A 47 -19.25 44.25 -8.03
N HIS A 48 -18.41 43.24 -8.25
CA HIS A 48 -17.73 42.50 -7.19
C HIS A 48 -16.21 42.60 -7.37
N ILE A 49 -15.48 42.81 -6.28
CA ILE A 49 -14.02 42.73 -6.29
C ILE A 49 -13.60 41.31 -5.87
N LEU A 50 -12.78 40.69 -6.71
CA LEU A 50 -12.18 39.39 -6.43
C LEU A 50 -10.70 39.55 -6.07
N GLN A 51 -10.24 38.75 -5.12
CA GLN A 51 -8.85 38.67 -4.69
C GLN A 51 -8.30 37.27 -4.93
N ARG A 52 -7.06 37.21 -5.41
CA ARG A 52 -6.33 35.96 -5.53
C ARG A 52 -5.88 35.50 -4.15
N VAL A 53 -6.32 34.32 -3.75
CA VAL A 53 -5.80 33.58 -2.60
C VAL A 53 -4.86 32.47 -3.07
N ARG A 54 -3.92 32.06 -2.21
CA ARG A 54 -2.88 31.09 -2.53
C ARG A 54 -2.85 29.97 -1.51
N VAL A 55 -3.00 28.74 -1.96
CA VAL A 55 -2.75 27.54 -1.17
C VAL A 55 -1.25 27.31 -1.16
N MET A 56 -0.65 27.46 0.02
CA MET A 56 0.80 27.38 0.19
C MET A 56 1.23 25.99 0.65
N ASP A 57 2.33 25.51 0.08
CA ASP A 57 3.14 24.46 0.66
C ASP A 57 4.25 25.11 1.49
N GLN A 58 4.10 25.09 2.81
CA GLN A 58 5.04 25.75 3.72
C GLN A 58 6.32 24.94 3.95
N ASN A 59 6.24 23.63 3.74
CA ASN A 59 7.27 22.67 4.16
C ASN A 59 7.91 21.93 2.98
N GLY A 60 7.29 21.96 1.81
CA GLY A 60 7.81 21.35 0.59
C GLY A 60 9.07 22.05 0.11
N PHE A 61 10.11 21.27 -0.18
CA PHE A 61 11.28 21.72 -0.94
C PHE A 61 12.17 22.78 -0.25
N GLY A 62 12.12 22.88 1.08
CA GLY A 62 13.02 23.73 1.88
C GLY A 62 12.70 25.23 1.85
N ARG A 63 11.61 25.65 1.19
CA ARG A 63 11.09 27.01 1.22
C ARG A 63 9.59 27.03 0.89
N PRO A 64 8.82 28.00 1.39
CA PRO A 64 7.42 28.12 1.01
C PRO A 64 7.22 28.24 -0.50
N ALA A 65 6.31 27.45 -1.05
CA ALA A 65 5.96 27.44 -2.46
C ALA A 65 4.44 27.54 -2.64
N GLU A 66 3.98 28.27 -3.66
CA GLU A 66 2.57 28.28 -4.05
C GLU A 66 2.23 26.96 -4.74
N ALA A 67 1.25 26.20 -4.24
CA ALA A 67 0.80 24.96 -4.86
C ALA A 67 -0.36 25.21 -5.85
N ALA A 68 -1.29 26.07 -5.44
CA ALA A 68 -2.40 26.52 -6.25
C ALA A 68 -2.85 27.92 -5.86
N SER A 69 -3.56 28.59 -6.75
CA SER A 69 -4.29 29.83 -6.45
C SER A 69 -5.66 29.84 -7.11
N PHE A 70 -6.57 30.62 -6.53
CA PHE A 70 -7.91 30.85 -7.05
C PHE A 70 -8.43 32.21 -6.57
N LEU A 71 -9.56 32.64 -7.12
CA LEU A 71 -10.21 33.90 -6.78
C LEU A 71 -11.34 33.68 -5.78
N LEU A 72 -11.40 34.56 -4.78
CA LEU A 72 -12.51 34.68 -3.83
C LEU A 72 -12.96 36.14 -3.75
N PRO A 73 -14.17 36.44 -3.27
CA PRO A 73 -14.56 37.80 -2.97
C PRO A 73 -13.55 38.48 -2.02
N LYS A 74 -13.40 39.79 -2.18
CA LYS A 74 -12.50 40.60 -1.36
C LYS A 74 -12.75 40.37 0.14
N GLY A 75 -11.65 40.24 0.89
CA GLY A 75 -11.66 40.13 2.35
C GLY A 75 -11.83 38.70 2.90
N TRP A 76 -12.03 37.70 2.05
CA TRP A 76 -12.02 36.30 2.47
C TRP A 76 -10.64 35.91 3.02
N LYS A 77 -10.62 35.14 4.11
CA LYS A 77 -9.40 34.69 4.77
C LYS A 77 -9.19 33.20 4.54
N LEU A 78 -8.12 32.84 3.83
CA LEU A 78 -7.70 31.46 3.61
C LEU A 78 -6.83 30.96 4.77
N SER A 79 -7.09 29.74 5.22
CA SER A 79 -6.31 29.00 6.22
C SER A 79 -6.02 27.58 5.72
N GLY A 80 -4.96 26.97 6.21
CA GLY A 80 -4.50 25.65 5.75
C GLY A 80 -3.52 25.74 4.59
N GLY A 81 -3.40 24.66 3.81
CA GLY A 81 -2.37 24.54 2.79
C GLY A 81 -2.09 23.09 2.40
N ILE A 82 -0.87 22.86 1.93
CA ILE A 82 -0.34 21.52 1.66
C ILE A 82 0.28 20.94 2.93
N GLN A 83 -0.03 19.68 3.19
CA GLN A 83 0.53 18.88 4.26
C GLN A 83 1.18 17.62 3.68
N TRP A 84 2.43 17.37 4.07
CA TRP A 84 3.16 16.16 3.69
C TRP A 84 3.00 15.11 4.79
N LEU A 85 2.24 14.06 4.50
CA LEU A 85 1.98 12.93 5.40
C LEU A 85 3.06 11.86 5.18
N VAL A 86 4.25 12.12 5.69
CA VAL A 86 5.40 11.20 5.55
C VAL A 86 5.08 9.87 6.22
N GLY A 87 5.28 8.76 5.50
CA GLY A 87 4.97 7.41 5.99
C GLY A 87 3.49 7.04 5.92
N HIS A 88 2.66 7.86 5.26
CA HIS A 88 1.27 7.51 5.01
C HIS A 88 1.19 6.21 4.19
N PRO A 89 0.36 5.23 4.59
CA PRO A 89 0.28 3.92 3.93
C PRO A 89 -0.22 4.02 2.48
N CYS A 90 -1.10 4.98 2.21
CA CYS A 90 -1.51 5.30 0.85
C CYS A 90 -0.64 6.43 0.30
N MET A 91 0.27 6.09 -0.63
CA MET A 91 1.19 7.06 -1.20
C MET A 91 0.47 8.18 -1.97
N ASN A 92 -0.66 7.89 -2.60
CA ASN A 92 -1.48 8.89 -3.31
C ASN A 92 -2.07 9.96 -2.38
N GLU A 93 -2.20 9.67 -1.08
CA GLU A 93 -2.70 10.60 -0.07
C GLU A 93 -1.57 11.28 0.72
N SER A 94 -0.30 10.97 0.43
CA SER A 94 0.85 11.49 1.18
C SER A 94 1.09 12.99 1.00
N VAL A 95 0.48 13.61 -0.02
CA VAL A 95 0.44 15.07 -0.20
C VAL A 95 -1.01 15.51 -0.09
N ALA A 96 -1.40 15.92 1.11
CA ALA A 96 -2.76 16.34 1.41
C ALA A 96 -2.92 17.85 1.19
N SER A 97 -3.87 18.24 0.34
CA SER A 97 -4.31 19.63 0.22
C SER A 97 -5.55 19.83 1.08
N GLN A 98 -5.39 20.50 2.22
CA GLN A 98 -6.49 20.77 3.14
C GLN A 98 -6.50 22.24 3.52
N TRP A 99 -7.61 22.90 3.20
CA TRP A 99 -7.74 24.34 3.42
C TRP A 99 -9.21 24.74 3.63
N SER A 100 -9.39 25.88 4.29
CA SER A 100 -10.68 26.54 4.40
C SER A 100 -10.52 28.03 4.15
N ALA A 101 -11.56 28.66 3.61
CA ALA A 101 -11.64 30.09 3.43
C ALA A 101 -12.93 30.59 4.05
N THR A 102 -12.85 31.61 4.90
CA THR A 102 -14.01 32.18 5.60
C THR A 102 -14.33 33.56 5.06
N SER A 103 -15.62 33.87 4.91
CA SER A 103 -16.09 35.20 4.54
C SER A 103 -15.71 36.27 5.59
N PRO A 104 -15.65 37.56 5.21
CA PRO A 104 -15.28 38.64 6.13
C PRO A 104 -16.17 38.75 7.39
N ASP A 105 -17.45 38.42 7.23
CA ASP A 105 -18.48 38.41 8.29
C ASP A 105 -18.51 37.08 9.07
N GLY A 106 -17.72 36.07 8.66
CA GLY A 106 -17.63 34.75 9.29
C GLY A 106 -18.85 33.86 9.07
N THR A 107 -19.80 34.24 8.22
CA THR A 107 -21.06 33.49 8.02
C THR A 107 -20.92 32.34 7.00
N MET A 108 -19.95 32.43 6.09
CA MET A 108 -19.71 31.40 5.08
C MET A 108 -18.30 30.82 5.20
N GLU A 109 -18.20 29.53 4.92
CA GLU A 109 -16.93 28.80 4.85
C GLU A 109 -16.88 27.98 3.58
N LEU A 110 -15.84 28.17 2.76
CA LEU A 110 -15.49 27.29 1.65
C LEU A 110 -14.35 26.37 2.09
N ARG A 111 -14.50 25.05 1.99
CA ARG A 111 -13.54 24.07 2.46
C ARG A 111 -13.18 23.07 1.36
N GLY A 112 -11.88 22.98 1.07
CA GLY A 112 -11.30 21.93 0.23
C GLY A 112 -10.80 20.78 1.10
N PHE A 113 -11.27 19.57 0.82
CA PHE A 113 -10.82 18.37 1.52
C PHE A 113 -9.66 17.70 0.74
N PRO A 114 -8.78 16.97 1.45
CA PRO A 114 -7.70 16.25 0.80
C PRO A 114 -8.24 15.15 -0.13
N VAL A 115 -7.40 14.73 -1.07
CA VAL A 115 -7.68 13.56 -1.91
C VAL A 115 -7.91 12.33 -1.03
N ARG A 116 -8.81 11.45 -1.47
CA ARG A 116 -8.90 10.08 -0.93
C ARG A 116 -8.65 9.09 -2.05
N SER A 117 -8.01 7.97 -1.74
CA SER A 117 -7.66 6.89 -2.65
C SER A 117 -7.90 5.55 -1.98
N TRP A 118 -8.55 4.64 -2.68
CA TRP A 118 -8.85 3.30 -2.19
C TRP A 118 -8.83 2.31 -3.36
N GLN A 119 -8.83 1.03 -3.03
CA GLN A 119 -8.71 -0.06 -3.99
C GLN A 119 -9.70 -1.17 -3.68
N TRP A 120 -10.09 -1.90 -4.72
CA TRP A 120 -11.00 -3.04 -4.62
C TRP A 120 -10.68 -4.10 -5.65
N HIS A 121 -11.24 -5.30 -5.46
CA HIS A 121 -11.17 -6.37 -6.44
C HIS A 121 -12.49 -7.16 -6.47
N ASP A 122 -12.94 -7.59 -7.65
CA ASP A 122 -14.18 -8.38 -7.79
C ASP A 122 -14.09 -9.77 -7.11
N ASP A 123 -12.89 -10.37 -7.11
CA ASP A 123 -12.61 -11.64 -6.45
C ASP A 123 -12.41 -11.46 -4.94
N GLN A 124 -13.29 -12.07 -4.15
CA GLN A 124 -13.28 -11.97 -2.70
C GLN A 124 -12.02 -12.58 -2.06
N GLN A 125 -11.45 -13.64 -2.64
CA GLN A 125 -10.21 -14.21 -2.12
C GLN A 125 -9.06 -13.22 -2.26
N VAL A 126 -8.99 -12.50 -3.39
CA VAL A 126 -8.02 -11.43 -3.60
C VAL A 126 -8.22 -10.30 -2.60
N VAL A 127 -9.46 -9.87 -2.34
CA VAL A 127 -9.76 -8.85 -1.31
C VAL A 127 -9.28 -9.30 0.08
N GLN A 128 -9.53 -10.56 0.47
CA GLN A 128 -9.06 -11.09 1.75
C GLN A 128 -7.53 -11.09 1.84
N ASP A 129 -6.84 -11.45 0.76
CA ASP A 129 -5.38 -11.42 0.73
C ASP A 129 -4.82 -9.99 0.74
N MET A 130 -5.48 -9.04 0.08
CA MET A 130 -5.15 -7.61 0.20
C MET A 130 -5.29 -7.12 1.64
N MET A 131 -6.39 -7.46 2.33
CA MET A 131 -6.62 -7.10 3.73
C MET A 131 -5.59 -7.73 4.68
N ARG A 132 -5.22 -9.00 4.44
CA ARG A 132 -4.16 -9.69 5.19
C ARG A 132 -2.82 -8.98 5.00
N ASN A 133 -2.51 -8.56 3.77
CA ASN A 133 -1.28 -7.85 3.44
C ASN A 133 -1.23 -6.44 4.04
N GLN A 134 -2.37 -5.78 4.26
CA GLN A 134 -2.43 -4.49 4.98
C GLN A 134 -1.97 -4.60 6.46
N GLN A 135 -2.01 -5.79 7.06
CA GLN A 135 -1.53 -6.01 8.44
C GLN A 135 0.01 -6.17 8.51
N GLY A 136 0.67 -6.28 7.36
CA GLY A 136 2.13 -6.37 7.24
C GLY A 136 2.82 -5.01 7.15
N VAL A 137 4.12 -5.05 6.83
CA VAL A 137 4.97 -3.85 6.67
C VAL A 137 4.63 -3.05 5.40
N MET A 138 4.08 -3.71 4.38
CA MET A 138 3.69 -3.13 3.09
C MET A 138 2.22 -2.73 3.12
N LYS A 139 1.92 -1.60 3.76
CA LYS A 139 0.56 -1.04 3.75
C LYS A 139 0.26 -0.41 2.38
N SER A 140 -0.95 -0.60 1.91
CA SER A 140 -1.48 -0.03 0.67
C SER A 140 -2.64 0.91 1.00
N CYS A 141 -3.20 1.56 -0.02
CA CYS A 141 -4.41 2.36 0.15
C CYS A 141 -5.57 1.54 0.70
N ASP A 142 -6.56 2.24 1.27
CA ASP A 142 -7.73 1.63 1.90
C ASP A 142 -8.40 0.63 0.98
N ILE A 143 -8.95 -0.45 1.55
CA ILE A 143 -9.67 -1.48 0.80
C ILE A 143 -11.14 -1.33 1.10
N MET A 144 -11.90 -0.80 0.14
CA MET A 144 -13.32 -0.51 0.28
C MET A 144 -14.03 -0.77 -1.06
N PRO A 145 -15.34 -1.07 -1.06
CA PRO A 145 -16.10 -1.22 -2.29
C PRO A 145 -15.95 -0.03 -3.26
N PRO A 146 -16.10 -0.24 -4.58
CA PRO A 146 -16.03 0.82 -5.56
C PRO A 146 -17.31 1.66 -5.50
N TYR A 147 -17.24 2.80 -4.82
CA TYR A 147 -18.35 3.76 -4.74
C TYR A 147 -18.38 4.69 -5.96
N ASP A 148 -19.57 5.03 -6.44
CA ASP A 148 -19.74 6.26 -7.21
C ASP A 148 -19.69 7.49 -6.27
N ALA A 149 -19.73 8.70 -6.82
CA ALA A 149 -19.61 9.91 -6.02
C ALA A 149 -20.72 10.09 -4.97
N GLU A 150 -21.96 9.68 -5.26
CA GLU A 150 -23.04 9.82 -4.27
C GLU A 150 -22.91 8.80 -3.14
N ALA A 151 -22.67 7.53 -3.49
CA ALA A 151 -22.41 6.49 -2.50
C ALA A 151 -21.19 6.84 -1.64
N PHE A 152 -20.13 7.37 -2.23
CA PHE A 152 -18.94 7.81 -1.50
C PHE A 152 -19.26 8.95 -0.53
N VAL A 153 -20.08 9.93 -0.94
CA VAL A 153 -20.51 10.99 -0.03
C VAL A 153 -21.29 10.41 1.16
N ARG A 154 -22.22 9.50 0.91
CA ARG A 154 -23.06 8.89 1.97
C ARG A 154 -22.24 8.08 2.95
N GLU A 155 -21.35 7.22 2.45
CA GLU A 155 -20.63 6.23 3.26
C GLU A 155 -19.36 6.81 3.91
N GLN A 156 -18.66 7.73 3.24
CA GLN A 156 -17.34 8.19 3.66
C GLN A 156 -17.30 9.66 4.05
N VAL A 157 -17.95 10.54 3.29
CA VAL A 157 -17.84 11.99 3.55
C VAL A 157 -18.79 12.45 4.64
N LEU A 158 -20.05 12.01 4.63
CA LEU A 158 -21.07 12.47 5.58
C LEU A 158 -20.67 12.26 7.05
N PRO A 159 -20.04 11.13 7.45
CA PRO A 159 -19.52 10.96 8.80
C PRO A 159 -18.43 11.98 9.20
N GLU A 160 -17.63 12.45 8.24
CA GLU A 160 -16.58 13.47 8.46
C GLU A 160 -17.15 14.88 8.73
N LEU A 161 -18.41 15.14 8.36
CA LEU A 161 -19.01 16.49 8.39
C LEU A 161 -19.65 16.90 9.73
N GLY A 162 -19.62 16.03 10.75
CA GLY A 162 -20.04 16.38 12.10
C GLY A 162 -21.52 16.76 12.22
N GLY A 163 -22.41 15.77 12.05
CA GLY A 163 -23.85 15.94 12.29
C GLY A 163 -24.67 16.50 11.12
N ALA A 164 -24.06 16.67 9.94
CA ALA A 164 -24.78 17.03 8.72
C ALA A 164 -25.76 15.93 8.29
N SER A 165 -26.87 16.33 7.65
CA SER A 165 -27.78 15.43 6.95
C SER A 165 -27.94 15.86 5.49
N ILE A 166 -28.17 14.88 4.61
CA ILE A 166 -28.39 15.12 3.17
C ILE A 166 -29.85 15.54 2.97
N VAL A 167 -30.05 16.72 2.39
CA VAL A 167 -31.36 17.24 1.95
C VAL A 167 -31.69 16.73 0.56
N SER A 168 -30.71 16.81 -0.36
CA SER A 168 -30.83 16.28 -1.72
C SER A 168 -29.45 15.98 -2.29
N ALA A 169 -29.41 15.11 -3.30
CA ALA A 169 -28.22 14.79 -4.07
C ALA A 169 -28.61 14.71 -5.54
N GLU A 170 -27.81 15.32 -6.42
CA GLU A 170 -28.02 15.29 -7.86
C GLU A 170 -26.70 15.09 -8.61
N PRO A 171 -26.70 14.35 -9.74
CA PRO A 171 -25.51 14.22 -10.56
C PRO A 171 -25.00 15.58 -11.04
N ALA A 172 -23.70 15.82 -10.89
CA ALA A 172 -23.05 17.04 -11.40
C ALA A 172 -22.71 16.89 -12.89
N VAL A 173 -23.74 16.83 -13.75
CA VAL A 173 -23.65 16.43 -15.18
C VAL A 173 -22.54 17.16 -15.95
N ALA A 174 -22.40 18.48 -15.77
CA ALA A 174 -21.36 19.26 -16.46
C ALA A 174 -19.94 18.86 -16.03
N LEU A 175 -19.75 18.54 -14.75
CA LEU A 175 -18.48 18.05 -14.23
C LEU A 175 -18.19 16.64 -14.73
N VAL A 176 -19.18 15.73 -14.69
CA VAL A 176 -19.05 14.37 -15.22
C VAL A 176 -18.61 14.39 -16.68
N ARG A 177 -19.25 15.19 -17.54
CA ARG A 177 -18.86 15.31 -18.95
C ARG A 177 -17.41 15.77 -19.11
N THR A 178 -16.99 16.76 -18.33
CA THR A 178 -15.60 17.26 -18.36
C THR A 178 -14.61 16.16 -17.92
N MET A 179 -14.97 15.37 -16.92
CA MET A 179 -14.17 14.24 -16.45
C MET A 179 -14.09 13.11 -17.50
N GLU A 180 -15.19 12.81 -18.18
CA GLU A 180 -15.21 11.82 -19.27
C GLU A 180 -14.32 12.24 -20.44
N GLU A 181 -14.38 13.50 -20.87
CA GLU A 181 -13.49 14.05 -21.91
C GLU A 181 -12.02 13.96 -21.49
N GLN A 182 -11.72 14.24 -20.21
CA GLN A 182 -10.37 14.09 -19.66
C GLN A 182 -9.93 12.62 -19.64
N ALA A 183 -10.79 11.71 -19.20
CA ALA A 183 -10.52 10.28 -19.17
C ALA A 183 -10.26 9.73 -20.57
N GLN A 184 -11.00 10.16 -21.58
CA GLN A 184 -10.79 9.77 -22.97
C GLN A 184 -9.42 10.24 -23.49
N ARG A 185 -9.02 11.48 -23.20
CA ARG A 185 -7.67 11.99 -23.54
C ARG A 185 -6.57 11.20 -22.85
N ASN A 186 -6.75 10.90 -21.56
CA ASN A 186 -5.78 10.11 -20.80
C ASN A 186 -5.71 8.65 -21.30
N ASN A 187 -6.84 8.07 -21.71
CA ASN A 187 -6.89 6.71 -22.24
C ASN A 187 -6.07 6.55 -23.52
N ALA A 188 -6.02 7.56 -24.39
CA ALA A 188 -5.16 7.52 -25.58
C ALA A 188 -3.67 7.33 -25.23
N ALA A 189 -3.19 7.97 -24.15
CA ALA A 189 -1.82 7.80 -23.66
C ALA A 189 -1.60 6.41 -23.02
N VAL A 190 -2.61 5.90 -22.29
CA VAL A 190 -2.56 4.57 -21.66
C VAL A 190 -2.54 3.45 -22.71
N LEU A 191 -3.33 3.59 -23.78
CA LEU A 191 -3.29 2.70 -24.95
C LEU A 191 -1.93 2.77 -25.67
N GLN A 192 -1.35 3.97 -25.82
CA GLN A 192 0.00 4.14 -26.37
C GLN A 192 1.06 3.43 -25.51
N ALA A 193 0.86 3.34 -24.19
CA ALA A 193 1.70 2.58 -23.27
C ALA A 193 1.45 1.05 -23.30
N GLY A 194 0.56 0.55 -24.17
CA GLY A 194 0.26 -0.87 -24.35
C GLY A 194 -0.72 -1.44 -23.33
N ILE A 195 -1.36 -0.61 -22.52
CA ILE A 195 -2.37 -1.01 -21.53
C ILE A 195 -3.74 -0.93 -22.20
N THR A 196 -4.30 -2.07 -22.60
CA THR A 196 -5.57 -2.15 -23.35
C THR A 196 -6.75 -2.63 -22.50
N ASN A 197 -6.51 -3.01 -21.25
CA ASN A 197 -7.49 -3.61 -20.36
C ASN A 197 -7.99 -2.66 -19.26
N ALA A 198 -7.77 -1.36 -19.41
CA ALA A 198 -8.21 -0.34 -18.47
C ALA A 198 -9.54 0.29 -18.93
N ALA A 199 -10.50 0.40 -18.00
CA ALA A 199 -11.72 1.18 -18.18
C ALA A 199 -11.76 2.32 -17.15
N PHE A 200 -12.20 3.49 -17.58
CA PHE A 200 -12.34 4.68 -16.74
C PHE A 200 -13.81 4.97 -16.51
N ARG A 201 -14.23 5.09 -15.25
CA ARG A 201 -15.60 5.42 -14.84
C ARG A 201 -15.59 6.62 -13.88
N PRO A 202 -15.65 7.85 -14.41
CA PRO A 202 -15.81 9.04 -13.58
C PRO A 202 -17.26 9.17 -13.11
N SER A 203 -17.46 9.79 -11.94
CA SER A 203 -18.76 10.19 -11.42
C SER A 203 -18.60 11.44 -10.57
N ALA A 204 -19.66 12.26 -10.50
CA ALA A 204 -19.68 13.45 -9.67
C ALA A 204 -21.11 13.77 -9.21
N THR A 205 -21.24 14.27 -8.00
CA THR A 205 -22.51 14.62 -7.37
C THR A 205 -22.42 15.99 -6.70
N LYS A 206 -23.52 16.73 -6.74
CA LYS A 206 -23.74 17.92 -5.92
C LYS A 206 -24.77 17.57 -4.85
N VAL A 207 -24.40 17.77 -3.59
CA VAL A 207 -25.19 17.37 -2.42
C VAL A 207 -25.52 18.61 -1.60
N HIS A 208 -26.80 18.78 -1.32
CA HIS A 208 -27.28 19.80 -0.40
C HIS A 208 -27.39 19.22 1.01
N LEU A 209 -26.86 19.95 1.96
CA LEU A 209 -26.65 19.52 3.34
C LEU A 209 -27.32 20.48 4.31
N ARG A 210 -27.73 19.97 5.46
CA ARG A 210 -28.23 20.76 6.59
C ARG A 210 -27.59 20.29 7.90
N TRP A 211 -27.26 21.23 8.76
CA TRP A 211 -26.77 20.98 10.12
C TRP A 211 -27.83 21.29 11.18
N PRO A 212 -27.72 20.70 12.40
CA PRO A 212 -28.63 20.96 13.50
C PRO A 212 -28.65 22.43 13.97
N ASP A 213 -27.57 23.17 13.72
CA ASP A 213 -27.47 24.60 14.06
C ASP A 213 -28.15 25.53 13.04
N GLY A 214 -28.87 24.96 12.06
CA GLY A 214 -29.61 25.70 11.04
C GLY A 214 -28.76 26.16 9.85
N MET A 215 -27.46 25.86 9.85
CA MET A 215 -26.61 26.10 8.68
C MET A 215 -26.92 25.10 7.58
N GLU A 216 -26.77 25.54 6.34
CA GLU A 216 -26.88 24.73 5.13
C GLU A 216 -25.52 24.63 4.45
N GLY A 217 -25.42 23.74 3.47
CA GLY A 217 -24.21 23.64 2.66
C GLY A 217 -24.43 22.96 1.33
N THR A 218 -23.56 23.28 0.38
CA THR A 218 -23.47 22.59 -0.91
C THR A 218 -22.11 21.90 -0.96
N LEU A 219 -22.10 20.59 -1.12
CA LEU A 219 -20.89 19.78 -1.34
C LEU A 219 -20.85 19.34 -2.81
N LEU A 220 -19.76 19.64 -3.50
CA LEU A 220 -19.46 19.06 -4.79
C LEU A 220 -18.38 17.99 -4.60
N CYS A 221 -18.68 16.76 -5.00
CA CYS A 221 -17.80 15.60 -4.85
C CYS A 221 -17.63 14.88 -6.18
N SER A 222 -16.40 14.48 -6.51
CA SER A 222 -16.12 13.60 -7.64
C SER A 222 -15.42 12.31 -7.19
N VAL A 223 -15.62 11.25 -7.96
CA VAL A 223 -14.92 9.97 -7.83
C VAL A 223 -14.55 9.47 -9.21
N ASP A 224 -13.27 9.14 -9.40
CA ASP A 224 -12.76 8.44 -10.57
C ASP A 224 -12.47 6.99 -10.22
N GLN A 225 -12.98 6.05 -11.02
CA GLN A 225 -12.61 4.65 -10.94
C GLN A 225 -11.81 4.26 -12.19
N THR A 226 -10.63 3.70 -11.98
CA THR A 226 -9.87 3.00 -13.03
C THR A 226 -9.96 1.50 -12.78
N ILE A 227 -10.46 0.76 -13.76
CA ILE A 227 -10.77 -0.66 -13.64
C ILE A 227 -9.87 -1.43 -14.59
N PHE A 228 -8.98 -2.25 -14.03
CA PHE A 228 -8.13 -3.14 -14.80
C PHE A 228 -8.79 -4.52 -14.88
N MET A 229 -9.26 -4.88 -16.07
CA MET A 229 -9.88 -6.18 -16.32
C MET A 229 -8.79 -7.22 -16.59
N MET A 230 -8.81 -8.34 -15.87
CA MET A 230 -7.88 -9.44 -16.08
C MET A 230 -8.60 -10.79 -16.07
N PRO A 231 -8.07 -11.81 -16.77
CA PRO A 231 -8.60 -13.16 -16.65
C PRO A 231 -8.49 -13.65 -15.20
N ASN A 232 -9.60 -14.17 -14.66
CA ASN A 232 -9.60 -14.83 -13.36
C ASN A 232 -9.15 -16.28 -13.54
N TYR A 233 -7.91 -16.59 -13.14
CA TYR A 233 -7.34 -17.93 -13.27
C TYR A 233 -7.78 -18.91 -12.17
N LEU A 234 -8.40 -18.43 -11.08
CA LEU A 234 -8.88 -19.27 -9.98
C LEU A 234 -10.26 -19.85 -10.27
N HIS A 235 -11.17 -19.01 -10.78
CA HIS A 235 -12.58 -19.37 -10.99
C HIS A 235 -13.01 -19.33 -12.46
N GLY A 236 -12.12 -18.94 -13.38
CA GLY A 236 -12.45 -18.68 -14.77
C GLY A 236 -13.18 -17.35 -14.97
N GLY A 237 -13.26 -16.87 -16.21
CA GLY A 237 -13.90 -15.60 -16.54
C GLY A 237 -12.97 -14.39 -16.38
N MET A 238 -13.55 -13.20 -16.21
CA MET A 238 -12.84 -11.93 -16.05
C MET A 238 -13.11 -11.35 -14.66
N SER A 239 -12.09 -10.74 -14.04
CA SER A 239 -12.20 -9.99 -12.80
C SER A 239 -11.59 -8.59 -12.95
N GLY A 240 -12.22 -7.60 -12.35
CA GLY A 240 -11.73 -6.23 -12.28
C GLY A 240 -10.93 -5.96 -11.01
N SER A 241 -9.78 -5.30 -11.17
CA SER A 241 -9.07 -4.59 -10.10
C SER A 241 -9.39 -3.10 -10.19
N TYR A 242 -9.85 -2.51 -9.10
CA TYR A 242 -10.32 -1.13 -9.05
C TYR A 242 -9.29 -0.28 -8.31
N GLN A 243 -8.92 0.83 -8.94
CA GLN A 243 -8.23 1.93 -8.29
C GLN A 243 -9.18 3.12 -8.30
N CYS A 244 -9.61 3.54 -7.12
CA CYS A 244 -10.60 4.57 -6.92
C CYS A 244 -9.98 5.78 -6.23
N GLN A 245 -10.43 6.96 -6.61
CA GLN A 245 -9.93 8.20 -6.04
C GLN A 245 -11.01 9.28 -6.03
N SER A 246 -11.08 10.04 -4.95
CA SER A 246 -11.89 11.26 -4.84
C SER A 246 -10.95 12.46 -4.84
N ASN A 247 -10.80 13.06 -6.02
CA ASN A 247 -9.85 14.14 -6.29
C ASN A 247 -10.43 15.53 -6.03
N PHE A 248 -11.76 15.63 -5.99
CA PHE A 248 -12.46 16.89 -5.85
C PHE A 248 -13.56 16.75 -4.79
N ARG A 249 -13.35 17.38 -3.65
CA ARG A 249 -14.31 17.51 -2.55
C ARG A 249 -14.29 18.94 -2.05
N LEU A 250 -15.32 19.70 -2.43
CA LEU A 250 -15.42 21.11 -2.11
C LEU A 250 -16.78 21.38 -1.45
N LEU A 251 -16.75 21.82 -0.21
CA LEU A 251 -17.94 22.20 0.56
C LEU A 251 -17.99 23.72 0.70
N VAL A 252 -19.15 24.31 0.43
CA VAL A 252 -19.46 25.65 0.92
C VAL A 252 -20.57 25.54 1.96
N ARG A 253 -20.31 26.02 3.17
CA ARG A 253 -21.27 26.09 4.29
C ARG A 253 -21.75 27.53 4.42
N TYR A 254 -23.05 27.73 4.60
CA TYR A 254 -23.70 29.04 4.55
C TYR A 254 -24.98 29.10 5.40
N PRO A 255 -25.47 30.29 5.78
CA PRO A 255 -26.76 30.44 6.45
C PRO A 255 -27.92 30.05 5.53
N ALA A 256 -29.01 29.54 6.09
CA ALA A 256 -30.21 29.21 5.32
C ALA A 256 -30.65 30.38 4.42
N GLY A 257 -31.02 30.06 3.17
CA GLY A 257 -31.44 31.06 2.17
C GLY A 257 -30.30 31.76 1.42
N LYS A 258 -29.03 31.40 1.68
CA LYS A 258 -27.84 31.96 0.98
C LYS A 258 -27.22 31.01 -0.07
N GLN A 259 -27.92 29.94 -0.44
CA GLN A 259 -27.40 28.91 -1.36
C GLN A 259 -26.87 29.48 -2.68
N GLU A 260 -27.64 30.32 -3.38
CA GLU A 260 -27.25 30.82 -4.70
C GLU A 260 -25.94 31.64 -4.66
N GLU A 261 -25.81 32.50 -3.64
CA GLU A 261 -24.60 33.29 -3.40
C GLU A 261 -23.41 32.37 -3.13
N ALA A 262 -23.59 31.37 -2.25
CA ALA A 262 -22.54 30.44 -1.88
C ALA A 262 -22.07 29.56 -3.06
N GLU A 263 -23.01 29.10 -3.90
CA GLU A 263 -22.69 28.32 -5.11
C GLU A 263 -21.98 29.16 -6.17
N ARG A 264 -22.30 30.45 -6.30
CA ARG A 264 -21.57 31.38 -7.18
C ARG A 264 -20.13 31.57 -6.71
N ILE A 265 -19.91 31.66 -5.40
CA ILE A 265 -18.56 31.75 -4.81
C ILE A 265 -17.79 30.45 -5.05
N MET A 266 -18.41 29.30 -4.82
CA MET A 266 -17.81 28.00 -5.13
C MET A 266 -17.44 27.89 -6.62
N GLY A 267 -18.37 28.22 -7.52
CA GLY A 267 -18.13 28.19 -8.98
C GLY A 267 -17.00 29.12 -9.42
N THR A 268 -16.92 30.31 -8.82
CA THR A 268 -15.82 31.25 -9.05
C THR A 268 -14.47 30.67 -8.63
N ALA A 269 -14.40 30.05 -7.45
CA ALA A 269 -13.18 29.39 -6.97
C ALA A 269 -12.76 28.26 -7.93
N ILE A 270 -13.69 27.42 -8.36
CA ILE A 270 -13.42 26.32 -9.31
C ILE A 270 -12.89 26.86 -10.63
N ALA A 271 -13.62 27.78 -11.29
CA ALA A 271 -13.27 28.28 -12.62
C ALA A 271 -11.93 29.04 -12.65
N SER A 272 -11.60 29.72 -11.55
CA SER A 272 -10.37 30.51 -11.42
C SER A 272 -9.17 29.72 -10.86
N THR A 273 -9.35 28.45 -10.49
CA THR A 273 -8.26 27.64 -9.95
C THR A 273 -7.12 27.50 -10.96
N ARG A 274 -5.90 27.73 -10.50
CA ARG A 274 -4.65 27.54 -11.24
C ARG A 274 -3.68 26.78 -10.35
N PHE A 275 -3.20 25.64 -10.83
CA PHE A 275 -2.13 24.89 -10.17
C PHE A 275 -0.78 25.43 -10.61
N ASN A 276 0.19 25.45 -9.71
CA ASN A 276 1.56 25.86 -10.03
C ASN A 276 2.32 24.69 -10.69
N PRO A 277 2.68 24.78 -11.98
CA PRO A 277 3.35 23.69 -12.67
C PRO A 277 4.74 23.39 -12.09
N ALA A 278 5.45 24.39 -11.58
CA ALA A 278 6.76 24.19 -10.96
C ALA A 278 6.64 23.39 -9.65
N TRP A 279 5.61 23.65 -8.85
CA TRP A 279 5.32 22.87 -7.65
C TRP A 279 4.91 21.44 -8.01
N GLN A 280 4.02 21.26 -9.00
CA GLN A 280 3.61 19.92 -9.47
C GLN A 280 4.81 19.08 -9.95
N GLN A 281 5.72 19.69 -10.72
CA GLN A 281 6.93 19.02 -11.19
C GLN A 281 7.87 18.66 -10.03
N ALA A 282 8.02 19.55 -9.04
CA ALA A 282 8.84 19.27 -7.86
C ALA A 282 8.27 18.11 -7.03
N VAL A 283 6.96 18.07 -6.83
CA VAL A 283 6.26 16.95 -6.18
C VAL A 283 6.48 15.66 -6.98
N ALA A 284 6.26 15.67 -8.29
CA ALA A 284 6.48 14.52 -9.16
C ALA A 284 7.92 13.99 -9.09
N GLN A 285 8.91 14.89 -9.00
CA GLN A 285 10.32 14.52 -8.83
C GLN A 285 10.57 13.81 -7.50
N VAL A 286 9.94 14.25 -6.40
CA VAL A 286 10.03 13.57 -5.09
C VAL A 286 9.51 12.14 -5.21
N PHE A 287 8.34 11.93 -5.80
CA PHE A 287 7.78 10.58 -5.98
C PHE A 287 8.62 9.71 -6.91
N SER A 288 9.18 10.29 -7.98
CA SER A 288 10.11 9.58 -8.86
C SER A 288 11.36 9.10 -8.12
N ASN A 289 11.93 9.95 -7.26
CA ASN A 289 13.08 9.60 -6.43
C ASN A 289 12.75 8.50 -5.40
N VAL A 290 11.61 8.63 -4.71
CA VAL A 290 11.14 7.61 -3.77
C VAL A 290 10.91 6.27 -4.47
N ALA A 291 10.27 6.27 -5.65
CA ALA A 291 10.07 5.07 -6.44
C ALA A 291 11.39 4.45 -6.95
N ALA A 292 12.40 5.27 -7.24
CA ALA A 292 13.74 4.78 -7.58
C ALA A 292 14.40 4.07 -6.38
N VAL A 293 14.35 4.68 -5.19
CA VAL A 293 14.88 4.09 -3.96
C VAL A 293 14.15 2.79 -3.61
N GLU A 294 12.82 2.76 -3.66
CA GLU A 294 12.04 1.55 -3.39
C GLU A 294 12.36 0.42 -4.36
N ARG A 295 12.60 0.70 -5.65
CA ARG A 295 13.04 -0.33 -6.61
C ARG A 295 14.39 -0.92 -6.22
N THR A 296 15.33 -0.08 -5.81
CA THR A 296 16.65 -0.53 -5.33
C THR A 296 16.53 -1.35 -4.04
N GLU A 297 15.74 -0.88 -3.07
CA GLU A 297 15.54 -1.59 -1.79
C GLU A 297 14.74 -2.89 -1.97
N ALA A 298 13.75 -2.93 -2.86
CA ALA A 298 13.04 -4.15 -3.23
C ALA A 298 13.97 -5.16 -3.91
N ALA A 299 14.87 -4.71 -4.80
CA ALA A 299 15.88 -5.57 -5.41
C ALA A 299 16.85 -6.14 -4.38
N LYS A 300 17.27 -5.33 -3.38
CA LYS A 300 18.08 -5.80 -2.24
C LYS A 300 17.34 -6.83 -1.40
N ARG A 301 16.08 -6.58 -1.03
CA ARG A 301 15.23 -7.53 -0.30
C ARG A 301 15.04 -8.84 -1.06
N ALA A 302 14.85 -8.78 -2.38
CA ALA A 302 14.76 -9.97 -3.23
C ALA A 302 16.11 -10.70 -3.36
N GLY A 303 17.24 -10.00 -3.28
CA GLY A 303 18.57 -10.59 -3.13
C GLY A 303 18.69 -11.36 -1.82
N LEU A 304 18.44 -10.69 -0.69
CA LEU A 304 18.50 -11.29 0.65
C LEU A 304 17.58 -12.50 0.80
N TRP A 305 16.37 -12.45 0.24
CA TRP A 305 15.46 -13.61 0.22
C TRP A 305 16.01 -14.77 -0.62
N ARG A 306 16.63 -14.51 -1.78
CA ARG A 306 17.26 -15.55 -2.58
C ARG A 306 18.45 -16.18 -1.85
N ASP A 307 19.28 -15.36 -1.20
CA ASP A 307 20.41 -15.83 -0.41
C ASP A 307 19.95 -16.66 0.79
N ALA A 308 18.90 -16.23 1.49
CA ALA A 308 18.28 -16.98 2.59
C ALA A 308 17.68 -18.32 2.11
N GLN A 309 17.05 -18.36 0.93
CA GLN A 309 16.53 -19.60 0.35
C GLN A 309 17.67 -20.55 -0.06
N ASN A 310 18.73 -20.04 -0.67
CA ASN A 310 19.91 -20.83 -1.02
C ASN A 310 20.59 -21.40 0.23
N TYR A 311 20.77 -20.57 1.27
CA TYR A 311 21.32 -21.01 2.55
C TYR A 311 20.45 -22.09 3.22
N THR A 312 19.12 -21.94 3.18
CA THR A 312 18.18 -22.92 3.74
C THR A 312 18.24 -24.24 2.98
N SER A 313 18.32 -24.20 1.64
CA SER A 313 18.49 -25.39 0.79
C SER A 313 19.82 -26.10 1.05
N ASP A 314 20.91 -25.33 1.18
CA ASP A 314 22.23 -25.88 1.52
C ASP A 314 22.24 -26.50 2.91
N LEU A 315 21.58 -25.88 3.90
CA LEU A 315 21.43 -26.44 5.24
C LEU A 315 20.63 -27.74 5.23
N GLN A 316 19.55 -27.81 4.46
CA GLN A 316 18.76 -29.04 4.28
C GLN A 316 19.59 -30.14 3.60
N ARG A 317 20.37 -29.82 2.57
CA ARG A 317 21.28 -30.77 1.93
C ARG A 317 22.33 -31.28 2.92
N ARG A 318 22.97 -30.39 3.68
CA ARG A 318 23.93 -30.77 4.73
C ARG A 318 23.28 -31.64 5.80
N THR A 319 22.07 -31.31 6.24
CA THR A 319 21.31 -32.10 7.22
C THR A 319 20.97 -33.49 6.66
N TRP A 320 20.68 -33.60 5.37
CA TRP A 320 20.44 -34.87 4.69
C TRP A 320 21.73 -35.70 4.55
N GLU A 321 22.84 -35.06 4.18
CA GLU A 321 24.18 -35.67 4.09
C GLU A 321 24.67 -36.15 5.47
N GLU A 322 24.52 -35.34 6.51
CA GLU A 322 24.83 -35.69 7.91
C GLU A 322 23.87 -36.77 8.44
N GLY A 323 22.60 -36.74 8.01
CA GLY A 323 21.59 -37.75 8.35
C GLY A 323 21.87 -39.14 7.76
N GLN A 324 22.51 -39.22 6.59
CA GLN A 324 23.01 -40.49 6.01
C GLN A 324 24.21 -41.01 6.81
N ALA A 325 25.18 -40.14 7.13
CA ALA A 325 26.36 -40.52 7.92
C ALA A 325 26.01 -40.98 9.36
N SER A 326 24.94 -40.44 9.94
CA SER A 326 24.44 -40.83 11.26
C SER A 326 23.68 -42.18 11.26
N ARG A 327 22.93 -42.48 10.18
CA ARG A 327 22.20 -43.76 10.03
C ARG A 327 23.12 -44.97 9.84
N ASP A 328 24.23 -44.80 9.12
CA ASP A 328 25.22 -45.88 8.95
C ASP A 328 25.96 -46.20 10.26
N ARG A 329 26.24 -45.18 11.08
CA ARG A 329 26.91 -45.35 12.38
C ARG A 329 26.00 -45.99 13.43
N ILE A 330 24.71 -45.66 13.44
CA ILE A 330 23.72 -46.22 14.38
C ILE A 330 23.39 -47.70 14.06
N ASN A 331 23.40 -48.11 12.78
CA ASN A 331 23.16 -49.51 12.39
C ASN A 331 24.30 -50.46 12.77
N THR A 332 25.53 -49.97 12.95
CA THR A 332 26.68 -50.80 13.35
C THR A 332 26.73 -50.97 14.88
N GLU A 333 26.34 -49.94 15.65
CA GLU A 333 26.35 -49.99 17.12
C GLU A 333 25.12 -50.67 17.76
N TRP A 334 23.96 -50.68 17.09
CA TRP A 334 22.73 -51.34 17.62
C TRP A 334 22.80 -52.87 17.69
N GLY A 335 23.76 -53.51 17.00
CA GLY A 335 23.92 -54.98 16.99
C GLY A 335 24.55 -55.57 18.26
N GLN A 336 25.29 -54.78 19.04
CA GLN A 336 26.08 -55.29 20.18
C GLN A 336 25.51 -54.92 21.56
N VAL A 337 24.60 -53.94 21.65
CA VAL A 337 24.10 -53.45 22.96
C VAL A 337 22.92 -54.28 23.51
N ILE A 338 22.21 -55.05 22.68
CA ILE A 338 20.99 -55.76 23.11
C ILE A 338 21.26 -57.17 23.69
N ARG A 339 22.44 -57.76 23.51
CA ARG A 339 22.68 -59.17 23.90
C ARG A 339 23.38 -59.41 25.23
N GLY A 340 23.91 -58.39 25.91
CA GLY A 340 24.51 -58.57 27.24
C GLY A 340 25.61 -59.65 27.30
N VAL A 341 26.33 -59.83 26.19
CA VAL A 341 27.43 -60.80 26.02
C VAL A 341 28.68 -60.08 25.52
N ASP A 342 29.84 -60.50 25.99
CA ASP A 342 31.16 -60.13 25.49
C ASP A 342 31.69 -61.29 24.60
N GLU A 343 32.40 -60.98 23.51
CA GLU A 343 33.06 -61.98 22.67
C GLU A 343 34.42 -62.36 23.29
N TRP A 344 34.63 -63.65 23.53
CA TRP A 344 35.86 -64.23 24.06
C TRP A 344 36.48 -65.18 23.06
N LYS A 345 37.80 -65.15 22.96
CA LYS A 345 38.57 -66.02 22.07
C LYS A 345 39.29 -67.10 22.86
N ASP A 346 39.09 -68.34 22.46
CA ASP A 346 39.83 -69.47 23.04
C ASP A 346 41.25 -69.59 22.45
N PRO A 347 42.14 -70.40 23.04
CA PRO A 347 43.48 -70.64 22.50
C PRO A 347 43.50 -71.40 21.16
N SER A 348 42.40 -72.04 20.78
CA SER A 348 42.27 -72.73 19.48
C SER A 348 41.94 -71.76 18.33
N GLY A 349 41.61 -70.51 18.65
CA GLY A 349 41.31 -69.43 17.72
C GLY A 349 39.82 -69.20 17.45
N SER A 350 38.94 -69.95 18.11
CA SER A 350 37.49 -69.84 17.99
C SER A 350 36.94 -68.75 18.92
N SER A 351 35.99 -67.96 18.42
CA SER A 351 35.26 -66.95 19.20
C SER A 351 33.96 -67.51 19.76
N ILE A 352 33.64 -67.15 21.01
CA ILE A 352 32.38 -67.49 21.67
C ILE A 352 31.83 -66.28 22.44
N GLU A 353 30.50 -66.13 22.42
CA GLU A 353 29.79 -65.09 23.17
C GLU A 353 29.48 -65.61 24.58
N LEU A 354 30.02 -64.94 25.61
CA LEU A 354 29.78 -65.25 27.03
C LEU A 354 29.16 -64.03 27.71
N SER A 355 28.47 -64.22 28.84
CA SER A 355 27.83 -63.10 29.57
C SER A 355 28.80 -61.95 29.83
N ALA A 356 28.37 -60.73 29.50
CA ALA A 356 29.19 -59.52 29.67
C ALA A 356 29.37 -59.16 31.14
N GLY A 357 30.42 -58.39 31.46
CA GLY A 357 30.66 -57.86 32.80
C GLY A 357 31.66 -58.64 33.66
N TYR A 358 32.42 -59.54 33.03
CA TYR A 358 33.54 -60.26 33.66
C TYR A 358 34.88 -59.82 33.06
N ASN A 359 35.91 -59.75 33.90
CA ASN A 359 37.27 -59.32 33.54
C ASN A 359 38.12 -60.49 33.02
N ASP A 360 37.82 -61.71 33.46
CA ASP A 360 38.57 -62.91 33.13
C ASP A 360 37.64 -64.06 32.74
N ALA A 361 38.06 -64.84 31.74
CA ALA A 361 37.39 -66.06 31.31
C ALA A 361 38.39 -67.21 31.07
N TRP A 362 37.96 -68.44 31.35
CA TRP A 362 38.73 -69.67 31.10
C TRP A 362 37.87 -70.74 30.44
N SER A 363 38.50 -71.55 29.60
CA SER A 363 37.88 -72.69 28.91
C SER A 363 38.60 -74.00 29.20
N ARG A 364 37.86 -75.10 29.03
CA ARG A 364 38.38 -76.47 29.01
C ARG A 364 38.06 -77.16 27.67
N PRO A 365 38.81 -78.20 27.28
CA PRO A 365 38.53 -78.98 26.07
C PRO A 365 37.17 -79.70 26.06
N ASP A 366 36.54 -79.86 27.22
CA ASP A 366 35.22 -80.47 27.38
C ASP A 366 34.06 -79.50 27.07
N GLY A 367 34.36 -78.24 26.75
CA GLY A 367 33.36 -77.22 26.40
C GLY A 367 32.81 -76.43 27.60
N THR A 368 33.46 -76.51 28.76
CA THR A 368 33.06 -75.76 29.97
C THR A 368 33.81 -74.43 30.07
N TYR A 369 33.14 -73.40 30.62
CA TYR A 369 33.69 -72.05 30.78
C TYR A 369 33.52 -71.52 32.21
N ILE A 370 34.51 -70.76 32.69
CA ILE A 370 34.43 -69.99 33.95
C ILE A 370 34.59 -68.52 33.62
N LEU A 371 33.79 -67.68 34.29
CA LEU A 371 33.90 -66.22 34.27
C LEU A 371 34.20 -65.72 35.69
N SER A 372 35.16 -64.80 35.84
CA SER A 372 35.50 -64.19 37.13
C SER A 372 35.87 -62.72 37.00
N ASN A 373 35.75 -62.01 38.13
CA ASN A 373 36.19 -60.63 38.32
C ASN A 373 37.29 -60.50 39.39
N ASP A 374 37.69 -61.61 40.02
CA ASP A 374 38.74 -61.62 41.03
C ASP A 374 40.12 -61.71 40.35
N PRO A 375 40.98 -60.68 40.46
CA PRO A 375 42.29 -60.65 39.80
C PRO A 375 43.28 -61.69 40.35
N ASN A 376 42.99 -62.33 41.49
CA ASN A 376 43.83 -63.37 42.08
C ASN A 376 43.30 -64.79 41.81
N PHE A 377 42.20 -64.94 41.07
CA PHE A 377 41.63 -66.25 40.77
C PHE A 377 42.32 -66.88 39.55
N ASP A 378 43.03 -68.00 39.77
CA ASP A 378 43.51 -68.90 38.70
C ASP A 378 42.94 -70.31 38.94
N PRO A 379 42.01 -70.78 38.08
CA PRO A 379 41.35 -72.07 38.27
C PRO A 379 42.31 -73.26 38.13
N ARG A 380 43.49 -73.10 37.50
CA ARG A 380 44.54 -74.15 37.48
C ARG A 380 45.14 -74.39 38.86
N VAL A 381 45.20 -73.34 39.69
CA VAL A 381 45.78 -73.41 41.03
C VAL A 381 44.71 -73.84 42.05
N VAL A 382 43.51 -73.29 41.94
CA VAL A 382 42.41 -73.51 42.90
C VAL A 382 41.75 -74.88 42.71
N LEU A 383 41.53 -75.30 41.46
CA LEU A 383 40.82 -76.55 41.15
C LEU A 383 41.76 -77.69 40.77
N GLN A 384 43.05 -77.40 40.52
CA GLN A 384 44.08 -78.38 40.11
C GLN A 384 43.68 -79.17 38.84
N GLU A 385 43.05 -78.50 37.89
CA GLU A 385 42.58 -79.03 36.61
C GLU A 385 43.11 -78.20 35.42
N ASP A 386 43.05 -78.74 34.21
CA ASP A 386 43.67 -78.19 32.99
C ASP A 386 42.82 -77.09 32.31
N TRP A 387 42.79 -75.90 32.93
CA TRP A 387 42.08 -74.72 32.42
C TRP A 387 42.96 -73.82 31.56
N GLN A 388 42.40 -73.29 30.46
CA GLN A 388 43.10 -72.35 29.59
C GLN A 388 42.44 -70.97 29.62
N ARG A 389 43.24 -69.90 29.70
CA ARG A 389 42.73 -68.53 29.76
C ARG A 389 42.30 -68.06 28.37
N MET A 390 41.19 -67.33 28.32
CA MET A 390 40.62 -66.76 27.10
C MET A 390 40.93 -65.26 27.00
N GLU A 391 40.97 -64.75 25.77
CA GLU A 391 41.21 -63.33 25.50
C GLU A 391 39.89 -62.62 25.18
N LYS A 392 39.64 -61.50 25.87
CA LYS A 392 38.50 -60.61 25.60
C LYS A 392 38.80 -59.78 24.36
N LYS A 393 37.85 -59.69 23.43
CA LYS A 393 37.98 -58.86 22.23
C LYS A 393 37.59 -57.40 22.44
#